data_AF-A0A954PVB0-F1
#
_entry.id   AF-A0A954PVB0-F1
#
_cell.length_a   1.000
_cell.length_b   1.000
_cell.length_c   1.000
_cell.angle_alpha   90.00
_cell.angle_beta   90.00
_cell.angle_gamma   90.00
#
_symmetry.space_group_name_H-M   'P 1'
#
loop_
_entity.id
_entity.type
_entity.pdbx_description
1 polymer ?
#
loop_
_entity_poly.entity_id
_entity_poly.type
_entity_poly.pdbx_seq_one_letter_code
_entity_poly.pdbx_strand_id
1 'polypeptide(L)'
;MPHLKSLYYRQSISNLCYWVAAVAIGVTPAIVATDFGGVLPWTKQVTALALAGACGIAIVARLLSIGCPTEVRLPPRSFGVAAVLLTLTTYAALQTLPLPSSMVAWLSPASYAAHVTWAGQILADQSSESIPISIAAFDSRHSIACLVIAIMVSFSAVTIFHDRSRIIWLLSAIAGTAC
;
A
#
# COMPACT_ATOMS: atom_id res chain seq x y z
N MET A 1 32.92 14.67 -22.41
CA MET A 1 32.40 15.68 -21.45
C MET A 1 30.87 15.87 -21.44
N PRO A 2 30.12 15.92 -22.57
CA PRO A 2 28.66 16.18 -22.51
C PRO A 2 27.86 15.09 -21.77
N HIS A 3 28.29 13.82 -21.85
CA HIS A 3 27.65 12.71 -21.15
C HIS A 3 27.65 12.84 -19.61
N LEU A 4 28.71 13.40 -19.02
CA LEU A 4 28.82 13.57 -17.57
C LEU A 4 27.83 14.62 -17.03
N LYS A 5 27.58 15.68 -17.80
CA LYS A 5 26.59 16.72 -17.43
C LYS A 5 25.17 16.17 -17.41
N SER A 6 24.83 15.30 -18.36
CA SER A 6 23.52 14.66 -18.43
C SER A 6 23.25 13.75 -17.23
N LEU A 7 24.25 12.95 -16.80
CA LEU A 7 24.13 12.09 -15.62
C LEU A 7 23.94 12.91 -14.33
N TYR A 8 24.68 14.00 -14.16
CA TYR A 8 24.54 14.87 -12.98
C TYR A 8 23.15 15.52 -12.91
N TYR A 9 22.62 15.97 -14.05
CA TYR A 9 21.28 16.56 -14.14
C TYR A 9 20.19 15.55 -13.75
N ARG A 10 20.25 14.33 -14.30
CA ARG A 10 19.33 13.23 -13.94
C ARG A 10 19.38 12.91 -12.45
N GLN A 11 20.59 12.88 -11.88
CA GLN A 11 20.77 12.64 -10.45
C GLN A 11 20.16 13.74 -9.60
N SER A 12 20.33 15.00 -9.99
CA SER A 12 19.74 16.15 -9.27
C SER A 12 18.20 16.07 -9.27
N ILE A 13 17.58 15.73 -10.40
CA ILE A 13 16.12 15.57 -10.51
C ILE A 13 15.65 14.39 -9.67
N SER A 14 16.32 13.23 -9.76
CA SER A 14 15.97 12.05 -8.97
C SER A 14 15.99 12.37 -7.46
N ASN A 15 17.04 13.05 -6.99
CA ASN A 15 17.14 13.46 -5.60
C ASN A 15 16.02 14.43 -5.18
N LEU A 16 15.69 15.41 -6.02
CA LEU A 16 14.56 16.31 -5.79
C LEU A 16 13.25 15.54 -5.67
N CYS A 17 12.98 14.62 -6.59
CA CYS A 17 11.77 13.78 -6.55
C CYS A 17 11.70 12.94 -5.27
N TYR A 18 12.83 12.37 -4.81
CA TYR A 18 12.87 11.66 -3.53
C TYR A 18 12.54 12.55 -2.34
N TRP A 19 13.03 13.79 -2.30
CA TRP A 19 12.68 14.74 -1.25
C TRP A 19 11.20 15.14 -1.27
N VAL A 20 10.64 15.39 -2.45
CA VAL A 20 9.20 15.68 -2.60
C VAL A 20 8.36 14.51 -2.08
N ALA A 21 8.72 13.27 -2.45
CA ALA A 21 8.05 12.08 -1.95
C ALA A 21 8.21 11.90 -0.43
N ALA A 22 9.41 12.15 0.11
CA ALA A 22 9.68 12.09 1.55
C ALA A 22 8.81 13.09 2.33
N VAL A 23 8.72 14.33 1.84
CA VAL A 23 7.90 15.38 2.47
C VAL A 23 6.43 15.02 2.41
N ALA A 24 5.94 14.58 1.26
CA ALA A 24 4.55 14.15 1.10
C ALA A 24 4.19 13.04 2.09
N ILE A 25 5.02 11.99 2.21
CA ILE A 25 4.80 10.90 3.17
C ILE A 25 4.90 11.38 4.61
N GLY A 26 5.91 12.20 4.95
CA GLY A 26 6.14 12.66 6.32
C GLY A 26 5.07 13.61 6.85
N VAL A 27 4.49 14.45 5.99
CA VAL A 27 3.45 15.42 6.37
C VAL A 27 2.05 14.80 6.39
N THR A 28 1.82 13.74 5.61
CA THR A 28 0.49 13.09 5.51
C THR A 28 -0.13 12.74 6.86
N PRO A 29 0.57 12.09 7.82
CA PRO A 29 -0.01 11.78 9.13
C PRO A 29 -0.49 13.02 9.90
N ALA A 30 0.22 14.14 9.82
CA ALA A 30 -0.16 15.38 10.49
C ALA A 30 -1.45 15.96 9.90
N ILE A 31 -1.56 15.98 8.56
CA ILE A 31 -2.77 16.44 7.87
C ILE A 31 -3.96 15.54 8.25
N VAL A 32 -3.77 14.23 8.24
CA VAL A 32 -4.82 13.27 8.63
C VAL A 32 -5.24 13.45 10.09
N ALA A 33 -4.29 13.76 10.97
CA ALA A 33 -4.59 14.02 12.38
C ALA A 33 -5.50 15.25 12.56
N THR A 34 -5.35 16.29 11.73
CA THR A 34 -6.22 17.49 11.80
C THR A 34 -7.67 17.22 11.45
N ASP A 35 -7.96 16.14 10.72
CA ASP A 35 -9.30 15.79 10.26
C ASP A 35 -9.89 14.62 11.07
N PHE A 36 -10.13 14.86 12.36
CA PHE A 36 -10.65 13.88 13.33
C PHE A 36 -9.87 12.56 13.34
N GLY A 37 -8.56 12.60 13.08
CA GLY A 37 -7.72 11.41 12.98
C GLY A 37 -8.01 10.50 11.79
N GLY A 38 -8.66 11.00 10.73
CA GLY A 38 -8.98 10.23 9.53
C GLY A 38 -10.19 9.30 9.65
N VAL A 39 -11.10 9.58 10.60
CA VAL A 39 -12.35 8.83 10.75
C VAL A 39 -13.25 8.99 9.52
N LEU A 40 -13.23 10.17 8.89
CA LEU A 40 -14.10 10.46 7.75
C LEU A 40 -13.69 9.68 6.49
N PRO A 41 -14.64 9.19 5.68
CA PRO A 41 -14.32 8.41 4.48
C PRO A 41 -13.47 9.17 3.46
N TRP A 42 -13.67 10.49 3.32
CA TRP A 42 -12.93 11.31 2.37
C TRP A 42 -11.46 11.45 2.75
N THR A 43 -11.14 11.55 4.05
CA THR A 43 -9.75 11.60 4.53
C THR A 43 -8.98 10.37 4.10
N LYS A 44 -9.61 9.19 4.20
CA LYS A 44 -9.03 7.91 3.78
C LYS A 44 -8.71 7.91 2.28
N GLN A 45 -9.61 8.44 1.46
CA GLN A 45 -9.41 8.55 0.01
C GLN A 45 -8.29 9.54 -0.34
N VAL A 46 -8.28 10.72 0.26
CA VAL A 46 -7.24 11.74 0.05
C VAL A 46 -5.87 11.23 0.51
N THR A 47 -5.82 10.57 1.66
CA THR A 47 -4.60 9.94 2.19
C THR A 47 -4.07 8.87 1.24
N ALA A 48 -4.95 7.98 0.77
CA ALA A 48 -4.58 6.94 -0.18
C ALA A 48 -4.04 7.55 -1.48
N LEU A 49 -4.68 8.60 -2.01
CA LEU A 49 -4.23 9.30 -3.21
C LEU A 49 -2.87 9.97 -3.01
N ALA A 50 -2.68 10.65 -1.87
CA ALA A 50 -1.42 11.30 -1.53
C ALA A 50 -0.26 10.28 -1.42
N LEU A 51 -0.49 9.16 -0.72
CA LEU A 51 0.49 8.08 -0.59
C LEU A 51 0.78 7.39 -1.92
N ALA A 52 -0.24 7.14 -2.74
CA ALA A 52 -0.07 6.58 -4.08
C ALA A 52 0.73 7.52 -4.99
N GLY A 53 0.45 8.83 -4.93
CA GLY A 53 1.20 9.86 -5.65
C GLY A 53 2.66 9.91 -5.21
N ALA A 54 2.93 9.93 -3.90
CA ALA A 54 4.29 9.93 -3.35
C ALA A 54 5.07 8.66 -3.74
N CYS A 55 4.42 7.49 -3.71
CA CYS A 55 4.99 6.24 -4.17
C CYS A 55 5.31 6.28 -5.68
N GLY A 56 4.39 6.80 -6.49
CA GLY A 56 4.61 7.03 -7.93
C GLY A 56 5.81 7.92 -8.20
N ILE A 57 5.94 9.04 -7.48
CA ILE A 57 7.11 9.93 -7.57
C ILE A 57 8.40 9.20 -7.17
N ALA A 58 8.37 8.37 -6.13
CA ALA A 58 9.53 7.58 -5.70
C ALA A 58 9.95 6.54 -6.74
N ILE A 59 8.99 5.91 -7.42
CA ILE A 59 9.25 4.98 -8.54
C ILE A 59 9.89 5.74 -9.71
N VAL A 60 9.35 6.91 -10.08
CA VAL A 60 9.94 7.75 -11.14
C VAL A 60 11.36 8.19 -10.76
N ALA A 61 11.56 8.65 -9.52
CA ALA A 61 12.89 8.99 -9.00
C ALA A 61 13.86 7.82 -9.12
N ARG A 62 13.39 6.60 -8.81
CA ARG A 62 14.18 5.37 -8.94
C ARG A 62 14.56 5.11 -10.39
N LEU A 63 13.60 5.14 -11.32
CA LEU A 63 13.85 4.93 -12.74
C LEU A 63 14.85 5.96 -13.30
N LEU A 64 14.74 7.23 -12.88
CA LEU A 64 15.67 8.28 -13.28
C LEU A 64 17.10 8.06 -12.75
N SER A 65 17.25 7.41 -11.59
CA SER A 65 18.56 7.12 -10.98
C SER A 65 19.31 5.95 -11.61
N ILE A 66 18.64 5.10 -12.41
CA ILE A 66 19.27 3.92 -13.02
C ILE A 66 20.42 4.35 -13.94
N GLY A 67 21.61 3.77 -13.71
CA GLY A 67 22.83 4.07 -14.46
C GLY A 67 23.56 5.34 -14.01
N CYS A 68 23.13 6.00 -12.92
CA CYS A 68 23.87 7.10 -12.31
C CYS A 68 25.00 6.57 -11.40
N PRO A 69 26.12 7.30 -11.22
CA PRO A 69 27.23 6.84 -10.37
C PRO A 69 26.85 6.59 -8.91
N THR A 70 25.84 7.31 -8.43
CA THR A 70 25.31 7.24 -7.06
C THR A 70 24.06 6.35 -6.96
N GLU A 71 23.85 5.46 -7.93
CA GLU A 71 22.73 4.51 -7.88
C GLU A 71 22.85 3.61 -6.66
N VAL A 72 21.92 3.77 -5.71
CA VAL A 72 21.88 2.94 -4.51
C VAL A 72 21.29 1.59 -4.87
N ARG A 73 22.09 0.52 -4.83
CA ARG A 73 21.59 -0.85 -5.00
C ARG A 73 21.11 -1.37 -3.65
N LEU A 74 19.78 -1.38 -3.48
CA LEU A 74 19.16 -1.93 -2.28
C LEU A 74 19.14 -3.45 -2.39
N PRO A 75 19.56 -4.19 -1.34
CA PRO A 75 19.50 -5.64 -1.36
C PRO A 75 18.03 -6.12 -1.37
N PRO A 76 17.71 -7.25 -2.02
CA PRO A 76 16.33 -7.73 -2.15
C PRO A 76 15.65 -7.96 -0.79
N ARG A 77 16.41 -8.34 0.23
CA ARG A 77 15.92 -8.51 1.61
C ARG A 77 15.28 -7.25 2.20
N SER A 78 15.67 -6.06 1.75
CA SER A 78 15.07 -4.80 2.21
C SER A 78 13.58 -4.71 1.88
N PHE A 79 13.11 -5.45 0.86
CA PHE A 79 11.71 -5.50 0.45
C PHE A 79 10.92 -6.65 1.09
N GLY A 80 11.50 -7.36 2.07
CA GLY A 80 10.88 -8.54 2.70
C GLY A 80 9.51 -8.24 3.31
N VAL A 81 9.36 -7.09 3.98
CA VAL A 81 8.06 -6.68 4.57
C VAL A 81 7.02 -6.44 3.48
N ALA A 82 7.37 -5.70 2.43
CA ALA A 82 6.48 -5.47 1.29
C ALA A 82 6.07 -6.80 0.61
N ALA A 83 6.99 -7.76 0.50
CA ALA A 83 6.70 -9.08 -0.04
C ALA A 83 5.72 -9.87 0.84
N VAL A 84 5.91 -9.90 2.16
CA VAL A 84 4.97 -10.54 3.10
C VAL A 84 3.58 -9.90 3.01
N LEU A 85 3.51 -8.56 3.01
CA LEU A 85 2.26 -7.83 2.86
C LEU A 85 1.58 -8.12 1.52
N LEU A 86 2.35 -8.25 0.43
CA LEU A 86 1.84 -8.65 -0.87
C LEU A 86 1.22 -10.04 -0.82
N THR A 87 1.89 -11.02 -0.21
CA THR A 87 1.35 -12.38 -0.03
C THR A 87 0.05 -12.36 0.77
N LEU A 88 0.00 -11.62 1.88
CA LEU A 88 -1.23 -11.47 2.68
C LEU A 88 -2.36 -10.81 1.90
N THR A 89 -2.04 -9.81 1.09
CA THR A 89 -3.01 -9.12 0.22
C THR A 89 -3.56 -10.05 -0.84
N THR A 90 -2.69 -10.82 -1.51
CA THR A 90 -3.11 -11.82 -2.49
C THR A 90 -4.00 -12.88 -1.86
N TYR A 91 -3.63 -13.38 -0.68
CA TYR A 91 -4.46 -14.33 0.06
C TYR A 91 -5.83 -13.74 0.42
N ALA A 92 -5.87 -12.52 0.96
CA ALA A 92 -7.12 -11.83 1.26
C ALA A 92 -7.96 -11.57 0.00
N ALA A 93 -7.34 -11.23 -1.14
CA ALA A 93 -8.03 -11.06 -2.40
C ALA A 93 -8.69 -12.35 -2.88
N LEU A 94 -7.97 -13.49 -2.82
CA LEU A 94 -8.52 -14.80 -3.15
C LEU A 94 -9.74 -15.15 -2.29
N GLN A 95 -9.75 -14.76 -1.02
CA GLN A 95 -10.88 -14.96 -0.11
C GLN A 95 -12.15 -14.18 -0.53
N THR A 96 -12.01 -13.14 -1.35
CA THR A 96 -13.14 -12.30 -1.81
C THR A 96 -13.66 -12.65 -3.21
N LEU A 97 -12.99 -13.55 -3.93
CA LEU A 97 -13.42 -13.96 -5.26
C LEU A 97 -14.68 -14.83 -5.17
N PRO A 98 -15.71 -14.58 -6.00
CA PRO A 98 -16.86 -15.47 -6.09
C PRO A 98 -16.42 -16.79 -6.72
N LEU A 99 -16.64 -17.90 -6.03
CA LEU A 99 -16.34 -19.25 -6.50
C LEU A 99 -17.61 -20.09 -6.53
N PRO A 100 -17.67 -21.16 -7.36
CA PRO A 100 -18.78 -22.09 -7.34
C PRO A 100 -19.03 -22.62 -5.93
N SER A 101 -20.30 -22.69 -5.54
CA SER A 101 -20.70 -23.09 -4.19
C SER A 101 -20.20 -24.49 -3.79
N SER A 102 -20.09 -25.41 -4.75
CA SER A 102 -19.48 -26.73 -4.55
C SER A 102 -17.99 -26.67 -4.19
N MET A 103 -17.24 -25.74 -4.79
CA MET A 103 -15.82 -25.54 -4.50
C MET A 103 -15.65 -24.90 -3.12
N VAL A 104 -16.51 -23.94 -2.75
CA VAL A 104 -16.49 -23.33 -1.42
C VAL A 104 -16.91 -24.33 -0.34
N ALA A 105 -17.90 -25.19 -0.60
CA ALA A 105 -18.28 -26.27 0.31
C ALA A 105 -17.12 -27.22 0.61
N TRP A 106 -16.26 -27.48 -0.39
CA TRP A 106 -15.07 -28.30 -0.22
C TRP A 106 -13.90 -27.56 0.46
N LEU A 107 -13.61 -26.32 0.05
CA LEU A 107 -12.51 -25.52 0.59
C LEU A 107 -12.76 -25.01 2.02
N SER A 108 -13.99 -24.55 2.29
CA SER A 108 -14.41 -23.97 3.56
C SER A 108 -15.86 -24.34 3.86
N PRO A 109 -16.10 -25.55 4.42
CA PRO A 109 -17.44 -26.01 4.78
C PRO A 109 -18.16 -25.04 5.73
N ALA A 110 -17.42 -24.38 6.63
CA ALA A 110 -17.96 -23.40 7.57
C ALA A 110 -18.47 -22.14 6.86
N SER A 111 -17.70 -21.59 5.91
CA SER A 111 -18.15 -20.44 5.12
C SER A 111 -19.37 -20.77 4.26
N TYR A 112 -19.39 -21.96 3.66
CA TYR A 112 -20.53 -22.45 2.90
C TYR A 112 -21.78 -22.54 3.78
N ALA A 113 -21.67 -23.15 4.97
CA ALA A 113 -22.78 -23.24 5.92
C ALA A 113 -23.28 -21.85 6.34
N ALA A 114 -22.38 -20.89 6.60
CA ALA A 114 -22.76 -19.52 6.94
C ALA A 114 -23.58 -18.86 5.81
N HIS A 115 -23.16 -18.99 4.55
CA HIS A 115 -23.87 -18.40 3.41
C HIS A 115 -25.21 -19.09 3.13
N VAL A 116 -25.24 -20.43 3.14
CA VAL A 116 -26.44 -21.19 2.71
C VAL A 116 -27.44 -21.37 3.85
N THR A 117 -26.99 -21.72 5.05
CA THR A 117 -27.89 -22.07 6.16
C THR A 117 -28.26 -20.86 7.03
N TRP A 118 -27.34 -19.91 7.26
CA TRP A 118 -27.61 -18.75 8.11
C TRP A 118 -28.08 -17.55 7.29
N ALA A 119 -27.30 -17.11 6.31
CA ALA A 119 -27.64 -15.96 5.49
C ALA A 119 -28.78 -16.26 4.49
N GLY A 120 -28.86 -17.49 3.97
CA GLY A 120 -29.91 -17.92 3.03
C GLY A 120 -31.33 -17.82 3.58
N GLN A 121 -31.52 -17.91 4.91
CA GLN A 121 -32.83 -17.71 5.53
C GLN A 121 -33.28 -16.24 5.51
N ILE A 122 -32.34 -15.30 5.45
CA ILE A 122 -32.58 -13.86 5.42
C ILE A 122 -32.71 -13.37 3.97
N LEU A 123 -31.92 -13.94 3.07
CA LEU A 123 -31.89 -13.64 1.63
C LEU A 123 -32.79 -14.64 0.89
N ALA A 124 -34.10 -14.56 1.12
CA ALA A 124 -35.09 -15.60 0.81
C ALA A 124 -35.25 -16.03 -0.68
N ASP A 125 -34.38 -15.65 -1.62
CA ASP A 125 -34.56 -16.02 -3.03
C ASP A 125 -33.29 -15.97 -3.91
N GLN A 126 -32.09 -16.00 -3.33
CA GLN A 126 -30.85 -16.06 -4.11
C GLN A 126 -30.03 -17.29 -3.75
N SER A 127 -30.38 -18.42 -4.35
CA SER A 127 -29.45 -19.55 -4.50
C SER A 127 -28.29 -19.11 -5.41
N SER A 128 -27.38 -18.30 -4.89
CA SER A 128 -26.22 -17.84 -5.65
C SER A 128 -25.33 -19.04 -5.95
N GLU A 129 -25.27 -19.45 -7.22
CA GLU A 129 -24.37 -20.51 -7.70
C GLU A 129 -22.90 -20.19 -7.37
N SER A 130 -22.58 -18.91 -7.18
CA SER A 130 -21.26 -18.43 -6.77
C SER A 130 -21.31 -17.71 -5.44
N ILE A 131 -20.48 -18.15 -4.48
CA ILE A 131 -20.32 -17.53 -3.16
C ILE A 131 -18.83 -17.26 -2.90
N PRO A 132 -18.47 -16.18 -2.19
CA PRO A 132 -17.08 -15.95 -1.77
C PRO A 132 -16.68 -16.89 -0.62
N ILE A 133 -15.38 -17.17 -0.49
CA ILE A 133 -14.87 -17.97 0.65
C ILE A 133 -15.02 -17.18 1.96
N SER A 134 -14.83 -15.85 1.93
CA SER A 134 -15.01 -15.01 3.11
C SER A 134 -16.49 -14.86 3.48
N ILE A 135 -16.79 -14.99 4.78
CA ILE A 135 -18.12 -14.74 5.36
C ILE A 135 -18.45 -13.23 5.30
N ALA A 136 -17.45 -12.38 5.46
CA ALA A 136 -17.56 -10.92 5.43
C ALA A 136 -16.72 -10.35 4.27
N ALA A 137 -17.15 -10.62 3.03
CA ALA A 137 -16.42 -10.21 1.84
C ALA A 137 -16.25 -8.68 1.75
N PHE A 138 -17.21 -7.90 2.27
CA PHE A 138 -17.13 -6.44 2.32
C PHE A 138 -15.98 -5.96 3.22
N ASP A 139 -15.89 -6.46 4.46
CA ASP A 139 -14.82 -6.11 5.40
C ASP A 139 -13.45 -6.60 4.91
N SER A 140 -13.43 -7.74 4.22
CA SER A 140 -12.22 -8.27 3.58
C SER A 140 -11.69 -7.33 2.49
N ARG A 141 -12.57 -6.69 1.69
CA ARG A 141 -12.18 -5.67 0.69
C ARG A 141 -11.58 -4.44 1.35
N HIS A 142 -12.12 -4.00 2.49
CA HIS A 142 -11.53 -2.91 3.25
C HIS A 142 -10.11 -3.26 3.74
N SER A 143 -9.95 -4.46 4.28
CA SER A 143 -8.64 -4.97 4.74
C SER A 143 -7.62 -5.06 3.59
N ILE A 144 -8.04 -5.53 2.41
CA ILE A 144 -7.20 -5.53 1.19
C ILE A 144 -6.73 -4.11 0.85
N ALA A 145 -7.63 -3.12 0.88
CA ALA A 145 -7.26 -1.74 0.59
C ALA A 145 -6.22 -1.21 1.60
N CYS A 146 -6.40 -1.48 2.90
CA CYS A 146 -5.41 -1.13 3.93
C CYS A 146 -4.06 -1.81 3.70
N LEU A 147 -4.05 -3.10 3.34
CA LEU A 147 -2.82 -3.82 3.04
C LEU A 147 -2.11 -3.27 1.80
N VAL A 148 -2.84 -2.90 0.75
CA VAL A 148 -2.27 -2.24 -0.44
C VAL A 148 -1.58 -0.93 -0.08
N ILE A 149 -2.22 -0.10 0.75
CA ILE A 149 -1.60 1.14 1.25
C ILE A 149 -0.33 0.80 2.04
N ALA A 150 -0.38 -0.19 2.92
CA ALA A 150 0.78 -0.63 3.70
C ALA A 150 1.94 -1.13 2.81
N ILE A 151 1.65 -1.86 1.72
CA ILE A 151 2.65 -2.27 0.72
C ILE A 151 3.30 -1.05 0.10
N MET A 152 2.50 -0.08 -0.37
CA MET A 152 3.04 1.14 -1.01
C MET A 152 3.92 1.94 -0.05
N VAL A 153 3.50 2.09 1.21
CA VAL A 153 4.28 2.77 2.25
C VAL A 153 5.56 2.00 2.57
N SER A 154 5.49 0.68 2.76
CA SER A 154 6.66 -0.16 3.06
C SER A 154 7.70 -0.11 1.92
N PHE A 155 7.23 -0.24 0.67
CA PHE A 155 8.07 -0.12 -0.52
C PHE A 155 8.69 1.29 -0.65
N SER A 156 7.87 2.33 -0.46
CA SER A 156 8.33 3.72 -0.50
C SER A 156 9.33 4.02 0.61
N ALA A 157 9.14 3.46 1.80
CA ALA A 157 10.03 3.70 2.92
C ALA A 157 11.44 3.18 2.65
N VAL A 158 11.53 1.97 2.08
CA VAL A 158 12.81 1.36 1.68
C VAL A 158 13.50 2.15 0.57
N THR A 159 12.73 2.67 -0.39
CA THR A 159 13.28 3.40 -1.54
C THR A 159 13.64 4.85 -1.21
N ILE A 160 12.88 5.53 -0.37
CA ILE A 160 13.07 6.96 -0.04
C ILE A 160 14.01 7.13 1.14
N PHE A 161 13.84 6.36 2.21
CA PHE A 161 14.57 6.55 3.48
C PHE A 161 15.82 5.67 3.60
N HIS A 162 16.47 5.32 2.49
CA HIS A 162 17.78 4.68 2.54
C HIS A 162 18.92 5.66 2.91
N ASP A 163 18.64 6.96 2.84
CA ASP A 163 19.59 8.04 3.13
C ASP A 163 19.36 8.61 4.52
N ARG A 164 20.46 8.74 5.26
CA ARG A 164 20.46 9.22 6.64
C ARG A 164 19.81 10.61 6.78
N SER A 165 20.01 11.50 5.82
CA SER A 165 19.45 12.86 5.86
C SER A 165 17.92 12.84 5.85
N ARG A 166 17.32 11.99 5.00
CA ARG A 166 15.87 11.80 4.88
C ARG A 166 15.29 11.10 6.10
N ILE A 167 16.01 10.14 6.69
CA ILE A 167 15.61 9.51 7.96
C ILE A 167 15.58 10.55 9.09
N ILE A 168 16.65 11.34 9.25
CA ILE A 168 16.72 12.38 10.29
C ILE A 168 15.56 13.37 10.11
N TRP A 169 15.30 13.81 8.89
CA TRP A 169 14.18 14.70 8.59
C TRP A 169 12.83 14.09 8.97
N LEU A 170 12.59 12.82 8.60
CA LEU A 170 11.35 12.12 8.93
C LEU A 170 11.16 12.02 10.45
N LEU A 171 12.20 11.62 11.19
CA LEU A 171 12.13 11.52 12.65
C LEU A 171 11.88 12.88 13.30
N SER A 172 12.50 13.96 12.81
CA SER A 172 12.24 15.33 13.26
C SER A 172 10.81 15.77 12.97
N ALA A 173 10.27 15.43 11.79
CA ALA A 173 8.88 15.74 11.43
C ALA A 173 7.91 15.02 12.36
N ILE A 174 8.11 13.72 12.62
CA ILE A 174 7.28 12.92 13.53
C ILE A 174 7.35 13.52 14.96
N ALA A 175 8.56 13.81 15.44
CA ALA A 175 8.74 14.43 16.76
C ALA A 175 8.03 15.79 16.87
N GLY A 176 8.12 16.61 15.83
CA GLY A 176 7.43 17.90 15.78
C GLY A 176 5.90 17.79 15.75
N THR A 177 5.36 16.73 15.16
CA THR A 177 3.90 16.49 15.11
C THR A 177 3.34 15.85 16.38
N ALA A 178 4.20 15.28 17.22
CA ALA A 178 3.79 14.62 18.47
C ALA A 178 3.69 15.58 19.67
N CYS A 179 4.25 16.78 19.55
CA CYS A 179 4.19 17.85 20.56
C CYS A 179 3.03 18.81 20.28
#